data_AF-A0A061BIX3-F1
#
_entry.id   AF-A0A061BIX3-F1
#
_cell.length_a   1.000
_cell.length_b   1.000
_cell.length_c   1.000
_cell.angle_alpha   90.00
_cell.angle_beta   90.00
_cell.angle_gamma   90.00
#
_symmetry.space_group_name_H-M   'P 1'
#
loop_
_entity.id
_entity.type
_entity.pdbx_description
1 polymer ?
#
loop_
_entity_poly.entity_id
_entity_poly.type
_entity_poly.pdbx_seq_one_letter_code
_entity_poly.pdbx_strand_id
1 'polypeptide(L)'
;NALRFTYPASGEDCLHTFLDILRRLWYVLRYLEGQCGHPSSIYGWRDCQYGKAVDHSNWQCEDHPRKQPKCQANCQPTCKAACQPNTQANCQPASPLMSYFNDCLPGHLPHRLESIGCKSECKTCSPKSKGMPCLTPLGFRAFSGSTKTGKVLCKILDEFLNSDDVSCLFALAQSPPATLAEHFGFTLSLVKGWYAGLTSTYNNGFQSVFATSIDKQSISLYKETSTLTDALRDAYGSSQSSHETKKHNEQPAKAEEEIIRGDLSSLSMTVECPGQHCGPYLSPLCSDTYRHLLRKNSDTYLSWSVYLPWTFWDLLNSLYNSLCAISCQDWGCKTCMQGDACRRGKHGDSQSACKCPSLVACRGVSPTLYSYGFRFGVPWLLGDKTTKKTCFDIQKQLQNVLQSQHFEELFKQCDEFIFTIREPFIWLNVALWLLSFLYLLHIMVIRLDLLHIKSHLHSPSSHRIAAQSLLAAARVNKLNRVFYLQP
;
A
#
# COMPACT_ATOMS: atom_id res chain seq x y z
N ASN A 1 8.31 37.28 -3.22
CA ASN A 1 7.55 37.51 -1.95
C ASN A 1 8.54 37.58 -0.78
N ALA A 2 8.18 38.26 0.32
CA ALA A 2 9.07 38.42 1.48
C ALA A 2 9.44 37.09 2.17
N LEU A 3 8.55 36.10 2.06
CA LEU A 3 8.70 34.78 2.70
C LEU A 3 9.37 33.72 1.79
N ARG A 4 9.82 34.10 0.59
CA ARG A 4 10.45 33.20 -0.40
C ARG A 4 9.62 31.95 -0.76
N PHE A 5 8.30 31.99 -0.63
CA PHE A 5 7.44 30.90 -1.14
C PHE A 5 7.42 30.88 -2.66
N THR A 6 7.48 29.68 -3.21
CA THR A 6 7.24 29.43 -4.63
C THR A 6 5.74 29.46 -4.90
N TYR A 7 5.30 30.26 -5.86
CA TYR A 7 3.93 30.23 -6.34
C TYR A 7 3.88 29.62 -7.76
N PRO A 8 2.87 28.79 -8.05
CA PRO A 8 2.64 28.26 -9.39
C PRO A 8 2.49 29.37 -10.44
N ALA A 9 3.04 29.16 -11.64
CA ALA A 9 3.02 30.15 -12.72
C ALA A 9 1.74 30.08 -13.58
N SER A 10 1.05 28.94 -13.58
CA SER A 10 -0.18 28.69 -14.34
C SER A 10 -1.31 28.18 -13.45
N GLY A 11 -2.55 28.24 -13.96
CA GLY A 11 -3.72 27.68 -13.27
C GLY A 11 -3.65 26.16 -13.11
N GLU A 12 -3.08 25.46 -14.08
CA GLU A 12 -2.84 24.01 -14.03
C GLU A 12 -1.82 23.66 -12.94
N ASP A 13 -0.68 24.34 -12.92
CA ASP A 13 0.33 24.16 -11.87
C ASP A 13 -0.26 24.46 -10.48
N CYS A 14 -1.17 25.44 -10.41
CA CYS A 14 -1.86 25.79 -9.18
C CYS A 14 -2.74 24.65 -8.67
N LEU A 15 -3.56 24.07 -9.54
CA LEU A 15 -4.41 22.92 -9.19
C LEU A 15 -3.57 21.72 -8.76
N HIS A 16 -2.51 21.39 -9.50
CA HIS A 16 -1.62 20.28 -9.15
C HIS A 16 -0.90 20.48 -7.81
N THR A 17 -0.37 21.69 -7.57
CA THR A 17 0.28 22.03 -6.30
C THR A 17 -0.71 21.94 -5.14
N PHE A 18 -1.92 22.45 -5.33
CA PHE A 18 -2.97 22.38 -4.31
C PHE A 18 -3.36 20.93 -3.99
N LEU A 19 -3.59 20.09 -5.00
CA LEU A 19 -3.92 18.68 -4.79
C LEU A 19 -2.77 17.88 -4.16
N ASP A 20 -1.50 18.18 -4.49
CA ASP A 20 -0.34 17.56 -3.84
C ASP A 20 -0.30 17.90 -2.33
N ILE A 21 -0.50 19.18 -1.99
CA ILE A 21 -0.59 19.63 -0.59
C ILE A 21 -1.74 18.94 0.13
N LEU A 22 -2.93 18.92 -0.47
CA LEU A 22 -4.10 18.28 0.12
C LEU A 22 -3.86 16.80 0.40
N ARG A 23 -3.34 16.04 -0.57
CA ARG A 23 -3.04 14.60 -0.39
C ARG A 23 -2.08 14.35 0.76
N ARG A 24 -1.04 15.17 0.88
CA ARG A 24 -0.03 15.06 1.95
C ARG A 24 -0.60 15.39 3.33
N LEU A 25 -1.41 16.44 3.43
CA LEU A 25 -2.03 16.86 4.69
C LEU A 25 -3.14 15.91 5.13
N TRP A 26 -3.85 15.29 4.18
CA TRP A 26 -5.01 14.46 4.47
C TRP A 26 -4.69 13.30 5.42
N TYR A 27 -3.56 12.61 5.21
CA TYR A 27 -3.12 11.52 6.09
C TYR A 27 -3.02 11.95 7.56
N VAL A 28 -2.42 13.12 7.79
CA VAL A 28 -2.14 13.65 9.12
C VAL A 28 -3.42 14.19 9.76
N LEU A 29 -4.27 14.86 8.98
CA LEU A 29 -5.54 15.41 9.44
C LEU A 29 -6.58 14.31 9.75
N ARG A 30 -6.72 13.30 8.88
CA ARG A 30 -7.59 12.13 9.13
C ARG A 30 -7.13 11.32 10.32
N TYR A 31 -5.82 11.22 10.55
CA TYR A 31 -5.31 10.57 11.76
C TYR A 31 -5.66 11.35 13.02
N LEU A 32 -5.49 12.68 12.99
CA LEU A 32 -5.87 13.57 14.09
C LEU A 32 -7.37 13.50 14.40
N GLU A 33 -8.22 13.61 13.37
CA GLU A 33 -9.67 13.47 13.48
C GLU A 33 -10.02 12.12 14.13
N GLY A 34 -9.45 11.03 13.63
CA GLY A 34 -9.68 9.69 14.16
C GLY A 34 -9.28 9.53 15.62
N GLN A 35 -8.05 9.90 15.98
CA GLN A 35 -7.58 9.78 17.36
C GLN A 35 -8.34 10.71 18.30
N CYS A 36 -8.55 11.96 17.92
CA CYS A 36 -9.31 12.92 18.72
C CYS A 36 -10.82 12.59 18.80
N GLY A 37 -11.32 11.77 17.88
CA GLY A 37 -12.66 11.25 17.87
C GLY A 37 -12.92 10.22 18.96
N HIS A 38 -11.90 9.62 19.58
CA HIS A 38 -12.06 8.54 20.56
C HIS A 38 -11.65 8.96 21.99
N PRO A 39 -12.38 8.52 23.03
CA PRO A 39 -12.04 8.82 24.42
C PRO A 39 -10.74 8.12 24.84
N SER A 40 -10.08 8.67 25.87
CA SER A 40 -8.82 8.12 26.39
C SER A 40 -8.97 6.71 26.98
N SER A 41 -10.18 6.33 27.39
CA SER A 41 -10.50 4.97 27.88
C SER A 41 -10.26 3.87 26.86
N ILE A 42 -10.30 4.19 25.56
CA ILE A 42 -9.97 3.29 24.45
C ILE A 42 -8.72 3.74 23.68
N TYR A 43 -7.80 4.41 24.38
CA TYR A 43 -6.52 4.88 23.85
C TYR A 43 -6.61 6.03 22.82
N GLY A 44 -7.73 6.74 22.75
CA GLY A 44 -7.90 7.93 21.92
C GLY A 44 -7.45 9.24 22.59
N TRP A 45 -7.55 10.34 21.85
CA TRP A 45 -7.06 11.68 22.21
C TRP A 45 -8.15 12.72 22.47
N ARG A 46 -9.43 12.33 22.48
CA ARG A 46 -10.56 13.25 22.69
C ARG A 46 -10.40 14.13 23.93
N ASP A 47 -9.92 13.52 25.01
CA ASP A 47 -9.78 14.16 26.33
C ASP A 47 -8.38 14.77 26.54
N CYS A 48 -7.46 14.56 25.59
CA CYS A 48 -6.12 15.13 25.64
C CYS A 48 -6.16 16.65 25.44
N GLN A 49 -5.42 17.38 26.26
CA GLN A 49 -5.28 18.83 26.15
C GLN A 49 -4.14 19.20 25.18
N TYR A 50 -4.28 20.33 24.48
CA TYR A 50 -3.22 20.97 23.69
C TYR A 50 -3.34 22.49 23.82
N GLY A 51 -2.25 23.21 23.53
CA GLY A 51 -2.22 24.69 23.57
C GLY A 51 -1.12 25.25 24.46
N LYS A 52 -1.13 26.58 24.65
CA LYS A 52 -0.02 27.32 25.28
C LYS A 52 0.37 26.82 26.67
N ALA A 53 -0.60 26.39 27.48
CA ALA A 53 -0.37 25.99 28.87
C ALA A 53 -0.18 24.47 29.06
N VAL A 54 0.08 23.73 27.99
CA VAL A 54 0.35 22.29 28.04
C VAL A 54 1.85 22.07 27.86
N ASP A 55 2.49 21.49 28.88
CA ASP A 55 3.92 21.18 28.82
C ASP A 55 4.21 20.16 27.72
N HIS A 56 5.31 20.36 27.01
CA HIS A 56 5.78 19.41 26.01
C HIS A 56 6.81 18.45 26.62
N SER A 57 6.83 17.20 26.13
CA SER A 57 7.69 16.13 26.65
C SER A 57 9.19 16.43 26.59
N ASN A 58 9.62 17.34 25.69
CA ASN A 58 11.03 17.62 25.40
C ASN A 58 11.53 18.95 26.02
N TRP A 59 10.81 19.58 26.96
CA TRP A 59 11.33 20.78 27.62
C TRP A 59 12.44 20.35 28.58
N GLN A 60 13.68 20.64 28.22
CA GLN A 60 14.75 20.65 29.18
C GLN A 60 14.42 21.77 30.16
N CYS A 61 14.00 21.41 31.37
CA CYS A 61 13.76 22.37 32.43
C CYS A 61 15.04 23.16 32.70
N GLU A 62 15.12 24.44 32.28
CA GLU A 62 16.16 25.36 32.79
C GLU A 62 15.96 25.63 34.29
N ASP A 63 14.72 25.54 34.76
CA ASP A 63 14.39 25.49 36.17
C ASP A 63 14.05 24.06 36.54
N HIS A 64 14.98 23.33 37.15
CA HIS A 64 14.55 22.37 38.18
C HIS A 64 13.74 23.20 39.17
N PRO A 65 12.40 23.06 39.26
CA PRO A 65 11.72 23.68 40.35
C PRO A 65 12.27 22.93 41.56
N ARG A 66 13.10 23.61 42.36
CA ARG A 66 13.02 23.47 43.81
C ARG A 66 11.62 23.90 44.23
N LYS A 67 10.59 23.22 43.75
CA LYS A 67 9.34 23.06 44.48
C LYS A 67 9.76 22.22 45.66
N GLN A 68 10.24 22.91 46.70
CA GLN A 68 10.20 22.40 48.05
C GLN A 68 8.86 21.69 48.19
N PRO A 69 8.83 20.44 48.64
CA PRO A 69 7.58 19.88 49.10
C PRO A 69 7.08 20.84 50.18
N LYS A 70 5.94 21.52 49.94
CA LYS A 70 5.19 22.18 51.02
C LYS A 70 4.52 21.12 51.91
N CYS A 71 5.25 20.04 52.21
CA CYS A 71 4.98 19.10 53.27
C CYS A 71 6.03 19.41 54.33
N GLN A 72 5.86 20.55 55.02
CA GLN A 72 6.53 20.73 56.30
C GLN A 72 6.01 19.62 57.20
N ALA A 73 6.92 18.70 57.54
CA ALA A 73 6.70 17.67 58.54
C ALA A 73 6.54 18.35 59.90
N ASN A 74 5.32 18.73 60.23
CA ASN A 74 4.89 19.01 61.60
C ASN A 74 3.39 18.75 61.66
N CYS A 75 3.03 17.51 61.97
CA CYS A 75 1.96 17.10 62.88
C CYS A 75 1.62 15.62 62.66
N GLN A 76 1.54 14.90 63.77
CA GLN A 76 1.10 13.51 63.92
C GLN A 76 -0.36 13.29 63.44
N PRO A 77 -0.79 12.02 63.29
CA PRO A 77 -1.67 11.58 62.21
C PRO A 77 -3.13 11.80 62.53
N THR A 78 -3.78 12.77 61.91
CA THR A 78 -5.25 12.88 61.91
C THR A 78 -5.73 13.67 60.70
N CYS A 79 -5.30 13.29 59.50
CA CYS A 79 -5.78 13.91 58.27
C CYS A 79 -6.29 12.83 57.33
N LYS A 80 -7.62 12.69 57.28
CA LYS A 80 -8.35 11.92 56.27
C LYS A 80 -7.86 12.31 54.88
N ALA A 81 -7.63 11.30 54.04
CA ALA A 81 -7.34 11.45 52.63
C ALA A 81 -8.44 12.27 51.95
N ALA A 82 -8.14 13.52 51.62
CA ALA A 82 -8.85 14.30 50.63
C ALA A 82 -8.07 14.32 49.30
N CYS A 83 -7.42 13.19 48.97
CA CYS A 83 -7.20 12.85 47.57
C CYS A 83 -8.52 12.27 47.08
N GLN A 84 -9.46 13.12 46.67
CA GLN A 84 -10.52 12.63 45.81
C GLN A 84 -9.84 12.08 44.55
N PRO A 85 -10.04 10.80 44.21
CA PRO A 85 -9.62 10.28 42.92
C PRO A 85 -10.55 10.93 41.91
N ASN A 86 -10.12 12.03 41.29
CA ASN A 86 -10.83 12.49 40.10
C ASN A 86 -10.65 11.39 39.06
N THR A 87 -11.71 10.65 38.81
CA THR A 87 -11.90 9.60 37.80
C THR A 87 -11.80 10.12 36.36
N GLN A 88 -11.23 11.31 36.17
CA GLN A 88 -10.94 11.90 34.87
C GLN A 88 -9.49 11.58 34.52
N ALA A 89 -9.29 10.73 33.53
CA ALA A 89 -7.98 10.41 32.97
C ALA A 89 -7.36 11.67 32.33
N ASN A 90 -6.73 12.51 33.14
CA ASN A 90 -5.93 13.62 32.66
C ASN A 90 -4.60 13.06 32.13
N CYS A 91 -4.36 13.19 30.82
CA CYS A 91 -3.15 12.74 30.13
C CYS A 91 -1.91 13.59 30.50
N GLN A 92 -1.52 13.59 31.77
CA GLN A 92 -0.32 14.24 32.28
C GLN A 92 0.76 13.18 32.63
N PRO A 93 2.06 13.48 32.43
CA PRO A 93 2.66 14.82 32.33
C PRO A 93 2.73 15.41 30.92
N ALA A 94 2.68 14.60 29.86
CA ALA A 94 2.77 15.07 28.47
C ALA A 94 1.60 14.49 27.65
N SER A 95 0.75 15.38 27.15
CA SER A 95 -0.37 15.00 26.27
C SER A 95 0.17 14.35 24.99
N PRO A 96 -0.30 13.15 24.59
CA PRO A 96 0.13 12.51 23.35
C PRO A 96 -0.23 13.34 22.12
N LEU A 97 -1.37 14.05 22.16
CA LEU A 97 -1.79 15.01 21.15
C LEU A 97 -0.79 16.18 21.02
N MET A 98 -0.35 16.74 22.15
CA MET A 98 0.65 17.81 22.16
C MET A 98 2.00 17.31 21.63
N SER A 99 2.40 16.09 22.01
CA SER A 99 3.63 15.46 21.52
C SER A 99 3.57 15.20 20.01
N TYR A 100 2.42 14.83 19.48
CA TYR A 100 2.21 14.62 18.06
C TYR A 100 2.32 15.93 17.26
N PHE A 101 1.73 17.03 17.76
CA PHE A 101 1.85 18.34 17.11
C PHE A 101 3.30 18.84 17.00
N ASN A 102 4.12 18.53 17.99
CA ASN A 102 5.52 18.93 18.04
C ASN A 102 6.46 17.92 17.35
N ASP A 103 5.91 16.92 16.66
CA ASP A 103 6.62 15.81 16.01
C ASP A 103 7.50 14.98 16.96
N CYS A 104 7.10 14.89 18.23
CA CYS A 104 7.84 14.21 19.29
C CYS A 104 7.19 12.89 19.75
N LEU A 105 6.03 12.52 19.19
CA LEU A 105 5.34 11.28 19.55
C LEU A 105 6.11 10.06 19.01
N PRO A 106 6.56 9.13 19.88
CA PRO A 106 7.38 7.99 19.45
C PRO A 106 6.74 7.17 18.33
N GLY A 107 7.54 6.93 17.29
CA GLY A 107 7.24 6.18 16.07
C GLY A 107 6.06 6.64 15.23
N HIS A 108 5.60 7.88 15.42
CA HIS A 108 4.64 8.49 14.50
C HIS A 108 5.32 9.34 13.41
N LEU A 109 6.56 9.85 13.61
CA LEU A 109 7.19 10.76 12.64
C LEU A 109 8.75 10.73 12.65
N PRO A 110 9.41 10.22 11.61
CA PRO A 110 10.84 10.48 11.38
C PRO A 110 11.15 11.34 10.13
N HIS A 111 10.15 11.86 9.40
CA HIS A 111 10.36 12.46 8.07
C HIS A 111 10.79 13.94 8.10
N ARG A 112 11.80 14.28 7.29
CA ARG A 112 12.25 15.65 7.00
C ARG A 112 11.94 15.99 5.54
N LEU A 113 11.04 16.94 5.34
CA LEU A 113 10.68 17.47 4.02
C LEU A 113 11.55 18.68 3.67
N GLU A 114 12.05 18.74 2.44
CA GLU A 114 12.70 19.92 1.85
C GLU A 114 12.03 20.29 0.52
N SER A 115 11.99 21.58 0.19
CA SER A 115 11.34 22.08 -1.04
C SER A 115 12.32 22.11 -2.21
N ILE A 116 11.97 21.49 -3.35
CA ILE A 116 12.65 21.69 -4.64
C ILE A 116 11.59 22.01 -5.70
N GLY A 117 11.41 23.29 -6.05
CA GLY A 117 10.42 23.71 -7.05
C GLY A 117 8.96 23.53 -6.56
N CYS A 118 8.09 22.96 -7.41
CA CYS A 118 6.65 22.76 -7.12
C CYS A 118 6.33 21.45 -6.37
N LYS A 119 7.33 20.60 -6.07
CA LYS A 119 7.15 19.33 -5.33
C LYS A 119 8.09 19.30 -4.12
N SER A 120 7.61 18.78 -2.99
CA SER A 120 8.45 18.56 -1.80
C SER A 120 9.09 17.17 -1.82
N GLU A 121 10.40 17.12 -1.56
CA GLU A 121 11.17 15.88 -1.49
C GLU A 121 11.43 15.50 -0.03
N CYS A 122 11.32 14.21 0.29
CA CYS A 122 11.60 13.66 1.61
C CYS A 122 12.99 13.02 1.62
N LYS A 123 13.95 13.63 2.34
CA LYS A 123 15.32 13.08 2.43
C LYS A 123 15.43 11.87 3.37
N THR A 124 14.47 11.69 4.27
CA THR A 124 14.47 10.56 5.23
C THR A 124 13.79 9.31 4.70
N CYS A 125 13.03 9.43 3.60
CA CYS A 125 12.32 8.31 3.00
C CYS A 125 13.32 7.46 2.21
N SER A 126 13.70 6.30 2.76
CA SER A 126 14.65 5.38 2.12
C SER A 126 13.96 4.64 0.96
N PRO A 127 14.69 4.19 -0.08
CA PRO A 127 14.14 3.24 -1.06
C PRO A 127 13.54 1.97 -0.43
N LYS A 128 13.97 1.63 0.81
CA LYS A 128 13.43 0.51 1.61
C LYS A 128 12.04 0.76 2.21
N SER A 129 11.53 1.99 2.23
CA SER A 129 10.16 2.32 2.68
C SER A 129 9.13 2.18 1.55
N LYS A 130 9.29 1.15 0.71
CA LYS A 130 8.44 0.92 -0.48
C LYS A 130 6.98 0.79 -0.02
N GLY A 131 6.11 1.65 -0.55
CA GLY A 131 4.67 1.67 -0.27
C GLY A 131 4.23 2.29 1.06
N MET A 132 5.13 2.88 1.85
CA MET A 132 4.74 3.75 2.97
C MET A 132 4.48 5.17 2.47
N PRO A 133 3.39 5.85 2.88
CA PRO A 133 3.19 7.26 2.54
C PRO A 133 4.23 8.16 3.21
N CYS A 134 4.61 9.22 2.52
CA CYS A 134 5.40 10.28 3.11
C CYS A 134 4.52 11.15 4.03
N LEU A 135 4.51 10.83 5.32
CA LEU A 135 3.77 11.58 6.33
C LEU A 135 4.40 12.97 6.56
N THR A 136 3.55 14.00 6.54
CA THR A 136 3.99 15.40 6.69
C THR A 136 4.20 15.75 8.17
N PRO A 137 5.40 16.20 8.58
CA PRO A 137 5.60 16.70 9.94
C PRO A 137 4.76 17.97 10.16
N LEU A 138 4.14 18.09 11.33
CA LEU A 138 3.29 19.23 11.67
C LEU A 138 4.12 20.42 12.14
N GLY A 139 5.24 20.16 12.83
CA GLY A 139 6.25 21.16 13.15
C GLY A 139 5.80 22.27 14.10
N PHE A 140 4.69 22.11 14.83
CA PHE A 140 4.27 23.13 15.79
C PHE A 140 5.32 23.25 16.91
N ARG A 141 5.79 24.47 17.15
CA ARG A 141 6.77 24.77 18.22
C ARG A 141 6.19 25.60 19.35
N ALA A 142 5.14 26.36 19.07
CA ALA A 142 4.44 27.18 20.04
C ALA A 142 2.97 27.33 19.62
N PHE A 143 2.11 27.53 20.62
CA PHE A 143 0.68 27.78 20.43
C PHE A 143 0.34 29.15 21.01
N SER A 144 -0.32 29.99 20.21
CA SER A 144 -0.81 31.31 20.64
C SER A 144 -2.17 31.25 21.34
N GLY A 145 -2.93 30.17 21.14
CA GLY A 145 -4.28 29.99 21.66
C GLY A 145 -4.37 29.44 23.09
N SER A 146 -5.56 29.55 23.68
CA SER A 146 -5.92 28.93 24.96
C SER A 146 -5.83 27.40 24.91
N THR A 147 -5.69 26.76 26.07
CA THR A 147 -5.76 25.30 26.17
C THR A 147 -7.13 24.80 25.71
N LYS A 148 -7.13 23.83 24.80
CA LYS A 148 -8.32 23.15 24.28
C LYS A 148 -8.13 21.64 24.38
N THR A 149 -9.21 20.89 24.20
CA THR A 149 -9.18 19.43 24.16
C THR A 149 -9.24 18.91 22.74
N GLY A 150 -8.76 17.68 22.52
CA GLY A 150 -8.87 16.98 21.24
C GLY A 150 -10.30 16.95 20.70
N LYS A 151 -11.32 16.88 21.56
CA LYS A 151 -12.74 16.97 21.16
C LYS A 151 -13.05 18.20 20.30
N VAL A 152 -12.51 19.37 20.67
CA VAL A 152 -12.75 20.61 19.91
C VAL A 152 -12.07 20.55 18.55
N LEU A 153 -10.85 20.00 18.49
CA LEU A 153 -10.12 19.80 17.25
C LEU A 153 -10.85 18.81 16.33
N CYS A 154 -11.29 17.68 16.87
CA CYS A 154 -12.06 16.67 16.13
C CYS A 154 -13.29 17.27 15.47
N LYS A 155 -14.04 18.13 16.18
CA LYS A 155 -15.24 18.76 15.62
C LYS A 155 -14.92 19.64 14.40
N ILE A 156 -13.84 20.42 14.47
CA ILE A 156 -13.42 21.30 13.37
C ILE A 156 -12.93 20.47 12.18
N LEU A 157 -12.14 19.42 12.45
CA LEU A 157 -11.64 18.54 11.41
C LEU A 157 -12.77 17.74 10.75
N ASP A 158 -13.74 17.25 11.52
CA ASP A 158 -14.91 16.54 11.02
C ASP A 158 -15.72 17.42 10.05
N GLU A 159 -15.98 18.67 10.41
CA GLU A 159 -16.68 19.65 9.57
C GLU A 159 -15.90 19.95 8.26
N PHE A 160 -14.57 20.04 8.33
CA PHE A 160 -13.73 20.33 7.16
C PHE A 160 -13.53 19.11 6.25
N LEU A 161 -13.25 17.93 6.82
CA LEU A 161 -12.86 16.73 6.09
C LEU A 161 -14.07 15.96 5.55
N ASN A 162 -15.24 16.06 6.17
CA ASN A 162 -16.46 15.36 5.74
C ASN A 162 -17.37 16.21 4.84
N SER A 163 -16.82 17.25 4.21
CA SER A 163 -17.46 17.95 3.10
C SER A 163 -17.37 17.14 1.80
N ASP A 164 -18.50 16.90 1.16
CA ASP A 164 -18.58 16.19 -0.13
C ASP A 164 -17.81 16.91 -1.25
N ASP A 165 -17.73 18.24 -1.20
CA ASP A 165 -17.03 19.06 -2.19
C ASP A 165 -15.53 18.73 -2.23
N VAL A 166 -14.92 18.51 -1.06
CA VAL A 166 -13.48 18.25 -0.95
C VAL A 166 -13.12 16.86 -1.48
N SER A 167 -13.98 15.86 -1.22
CA SER A 167 -13.79 14.51 -1.76
C SER A 167 -13.87 14.48 -3.29
N CYS A 168 -14.71 15.33 -3.89
CA CYS A 168 -14.82 15.45 -5.34
C CYS A 168 -13.54 16.02 -6.00
N LEU A 169 -12.79 16.88 -5.29
CA LEU A 169 -11.55 17.46 -5.83
C LEU A 169 -10.49 16.39 -6.14
N PHE A 170 -10.38 15.35 -5.29
CA PHE A 170 -9.44 14.27 -5.52
C PHE A 170 -9.75 13.43 -6.77
N ALA A 171 -11.02 13.40 -7.19
CA ALA A 171 -11.45 12.73 -8.40
C ALA A 171 -11.02 13.46 -9.69
N LEU A 172 -10.74 14.77 -9.62
CA LEU A 172 -10.40 15.59 -10.80
C LEU A 172 -9.03 15.27 -11.41
N ALA A 173 -8.06 14.88 -10.58
CA ALA A 173 -6.70 14.58 -11.06
C ALA A 173 -6.14 13.34 -10.37
N GLN A 174 -6.78 12.19 -10.58
CA GLN A 174 -6.39 10.96 -9.91
C GLN A 174 -4.99 10.49 -10.32
N SER A 175 -4.30 9.90 -9.35
CA SER A 175 -3.02 9.22 -9.56
C SER A 175 -3.18 7.72 -9.31
N PRO A 176 -2.38 6.88 -10.00
CA PRO A 176 -2.32 5.47 -9.67
C PRO A 176 -1.97 5.29 -8.19
N PRO A 177 -2.60 4.34 -7.48
CA PRO A 177 -2.25 4.09 -6.09
C PRO A 177 -0.77 3.68 -6.01
N ALA A 178 -0.02 4.30 -5.12
CA ALA A 178 1.42 4.08 -4.96
C ALA A 178 1.75 3.49 -3.58
N THR A 179 0.99 3.89 -2.56
CA THR A 179 1.18 3.41 -1.18
C THR A 179 0.23 2.27 -0.83
N LEU A 180 0.51 1.53 0.25
CA LEU A 180 -0.35 0.43 0.70
C LEU A 180 -1.78 0.93 0.99
N ALA A 181 -1.91 2.04 1.71
CA ALA A 181 -3.20 2.65 2.04
C ALA A 181 -3.98 3.09 0.79
N GLU A 182 -3.29 3.61 -0.24
CA GLU A 182 -3.94 3.99 -1.50
C GLU A 182 -4.43 2.78 -2.28
N HIS A 183 -3.62 1.72 -2.40
CA HIS A 183 -4.07 0.49 -3.04
C HIS A 183 -5.29 -0.08 -2.30
N PHE A 184 -5.21 -0.15 -0.97
CA PHE A 184 -6.29 -0.64 -0.12
C PHE A 184 -7.58 0.19 -0.29
N GLY A 185 -7.47 1.52 -0.30
CA GLY A 185 -8.60 2.42 -0.51
C GLY A 185 -9.20 2.30 -1.91
N PHE A 186 -8.34 2.20 -2.94
CA PHE A 186 -8.75 2.03 -4.32
C PHE A 186 -9.49 0.72 -4.54
N THR A 187 -8.91 -0.41 -4.13
CA THR A 187 -9.48 -1.75 -4.39
C THR A 187 -10.84 -1.93 -3.71
N LEU A 188 -10.98 -1.52 -2.45
CA LEU A 188 -12.25 -1.57 -1.74
C LEU A 188 -13.31 -0.64 -2.36
N SER A 189 -12.91 0.54 -2.84
CA SER A 189 -13.83 1.47 -3.50
C SER A 189 -14.25 0.95 -4.88
N LEU A 190 -13.34 0.29 -5.60
CA LEU A 190 -13.56 -0.28 -6.92
C LEU A 190 -14.66 -1.34 -6.87
N VAL A 191 -14.51 -2.34 -6.00
CA VAL A 191 -15.41 -3.51 -5.95
C VAL A 191 -16.65 -3.30 -5.09
N LYS A 192 -16.80 -2.11 -4.50
CA LYS A 192 -17.89 -1.80 -3.56
C LYS A 192 -19.25 -2.04 -4.22
N GLY A 193 -20.04 -2.93 -3.62
CA GLY A 193 -21.37 -3.27 -4.11
C GLY A 193 -21.39 -4.00 -5.45
N TRP A 194 -20.29 -4.64 -5.86
CA TRP A 194 -20.30 -5.55 -7.01
C TRP A 194 -21.00 -6.86 -6.68
N TYR A 195 -21.68 -7.44 -7.68
CA TYR A 195 -22.42 -8.70 -7.60
C TYR A 195 -21.74 -9.80 -8.44
N ALA A 196 -22.15 -11.05 -8.22
CA ALA A 196 -21.68 -12.21 -8.98
C ALA A 196 -22.35 -12.36 -10.33
N GLY A 197 -21.51 -12.53 -11.36
CA GLY A 197 -21.93 -12.52 -12.75
C GLY A 197 -22.42 -11.15 -13.21
N LEU A 198 -22.53 -10.99 -14.53
CA LEU A 198 -23.07 -9.78 -15.15
C LEU A 198 -24.54 -9.93 -15.56
N THR A 199 -25.18 -11.05 -15.24
CA THR A 199 -26.52 -11.44 -15.71
C THR A 199 -27.67 -10.88 -14.86
N SER A 200 -27.40 -10.16 -13.76
CA SER A 200 -28.46 -9.73 -12.84
C SER A 200 -29.06 -8.36 -13.21
N THR A 201 -30.36 -8.24 -12.99
CA THR A 201 -31.14 -6.99 -12.94
C THR A 201 -30.66 -6.00 -11.86
N TYR A 202 -29.58 -6.32 -11.13
CA TYR A 202 -29.05 -5.63 -9.94
C TYR A 202 -27.58 -5.23 -10.04
N ASN A 203 -26.96 -5.21 -11.22
CA ASN A 203 -25.56 -4.80 -11.33
C ASN A 203 -25.36 -3.33 -10.88
N ASN A 204 -24.31 -3.08 -10.10
CA ASN A 204 -23.87 -1.73 -9.81
C ASN A 204 -23.58 -1.01 -11.13
N GLY A 205 -24.12 0.20 -11.33
CA GLY A 205 -23.93 0.98 -12.54
C GLY A 205 -22.47 1.35 -12.86
N PHE A 206 -21.54 1.15 -11.92
CA PHE A 206 -20.10 1.24 -12.16
C PHE A 206 -19.50 -0.10 -12.61
N GLN A 207 -19.94 -1.24 -12.07
CA GLN A 207 -19.47 -2.59 -12.47
C GLN A 207 -19.73 -2.84 -13.96
N SER A 208 -20.90 -2.42 -14.48
CA SER A 208 -21.22 -2.53 -15.90
C SER A 208 -20.33 -1.66 -16.81
N VAL A 209 -20.00 -0.44 -16.36
CA VAL A 209 -19.05 0.45 -17.05
C VAL A 209 -17.66 -0.17 -17.06
N PHE A 210 -17.26 -0.80 -15.96
CA PHE A 210 -15.99 -1.50 -15.85
C PHE A 210 -15.92 -2.71 -16.80
N ALA A 211 -16.95 -3.56 -16.84
CA ALA A 211 -17.04 -4.66 -17.80
C ALA A 211 -17.00 -4.19 -19.25
N THR A 212 -17.66 -3.08 -19.57
CA THR A 212 -17.59 -2.44 -20.90
C THR A 212 -16.17 -1.98 -21.23
N SER A 213 -15.42 -1.52 -20.22
CA SER A 213 -14.02 -1.12 -20.39
C SER A 213 -13.13 -2.34 -20.65
N ILE A 214 -13.39 -3.49 -20.02
CA ILE A 214 -12.68 -4.74 -20.29
C ILE A 214 -12.87 -5.16 -21.75
N ASP A 215 -14.12 -5.20 -22.22
CA ASP A 215 -14.42 -5.55 -23.62
C ASP A 215 -13.78 -4.55 -24.60
N LYS A 216 -13.95 -3.25 -24.37
CA LYS A 216 -13.38 -2.19 -25.21
C LYS A 216 -11.86 -2.23 -25.27
N GLN A 217 -11.18 -2.28 -24.12
CA GLN A 217 -9.71 -2.25 -24.05
C GLN A 217 -9.08 -3.55 -24.57
N SER A 218 -9.80 -4.67 -24.48
CA SER A 218 -9.37 -5.93 -25.10
C SER A 218 -9.70 -6.03 -26.59
N ILE A 219 -10.35 -5.03 -27.19
CA ILE A 219 -10.81 -5.07 -28.59
C ILE A 219 -11.69 -6.33 -28.83
N SER A 220 -12.55 -6.63 -27.85
CA SER A 220 -13.43 -7.80 -27.81
C SER A 220 -12.73 -9.17 -27.92
N LEU A 221 -11.43 -9.23 -27.62
CA LEU A 221 -10.69 -10.49 -27.50
C LEU A 221 -11.04 -11.23 -26.20
N TYR A 222 -11.31 -10.49 -25.12
CA TYR A 222 -11.65 -11.06 -23.81
C TYR A 222 -13.18 -11.06 -23.59
N LYS A 223 -13.84 -12.15 -23.97
CA LYS A 223 -15.31 -12.23 -24.01
C LYS A 223 -15.96 -12.40 -22.64
N GLU A 224 -15.37 -13.21 -21.77
CA GLU A 224 -15.93 -13.52 -20.45
C GLU A 224 -15.53 -12.47 -19.41
N THR A 225 -15.94 -11.21 -19.62
CA THR A 225 -15.56 -10.10 -18.73
C THR A 225 -15.94 -10.30 -17.26
N SER A 226 -16.94 -11.16 -16.97
CA SER A 226 -17.37 -11.48 -15.61
C SER A 226 -16.29 -12.19 -14.80
N THR A 227 -15.46 -13.05 -15.39
CA THR A 227 -14.45 -13.83 -14.65
C THR A 227 -13.45 -12.91 -13.95
N LEU A 228 -12.94 -11.89 -14.66
CA LEU A 228 -12.05 -10.89 -14.08
C LEU A 228 -12.76 -10.05 -13.02
N THR A 229 -14.00 -9.61 -13.26
CA THR A 229 -14.74 -8.82 -12.26
C THR A 229 -15.10 -9.62 -11.01
N ASP A 230 -15.38 -10.92 -11.16
CA ASP A 230 -15.69 -11.83 -10.07
C ASP A 230 -14.42 -12.11 -9.25
N ALA A 231 -13.27 -12.33 -9.90
CA ALA A 231 -11.99 -12.50 -9.21
C ALA A 231 -11.57 -11.25 -8.42
N LEU A 232 -11.74 -10.05 -8.98
CA LEU A 232 -11.52 -8.78 -8.28
C LEU A 232 -12.45 -8.65 -7.07
N ARG A 233 -13.75 -8.94 -7.25
CA ARG A 233 -14.75 -8.90 -6.19
C ARG A 233 -14.39 -9.86 -5.05
N ASP A 234 -14.02 -11.09 -5.37
CA ASP A 234 -13.79 -12.13 -4.38
C ASP A 234 -12.48 -11.90 -3.61
N ALA A 235 -11.42 -11.42 -4.27
CA ALA A 235 -10.16 -11.07 -3.61
C ALA A 235 -10.29 -9.86 -2.69
N TYR A 236 -11.03 -8.83 -3.11
CA TYR A 236 -11.09 -7.57 -2.35
C TYR A 236 -12.31 -7.48 -1.42
N GLY A 237 -13.38 -8.20 -1.70
CA GLY A 237 -14.63 -8.21 -0.93
C GLY A 237 -15.51 -6.99 -1.22
N SER A 238 -16.70 -7.21 -1.77
CA SER A 238 -17.61 -6.12 -2.19
C SER A 238 -18.38 -5.42 -1.05
N SER A 239 -18.26 -5.89 0.19
CA SER A 239 -18.94 -5.29 1.34
C SER A 239 -18.11 -5.39 2.61
N GLN A 240 -18.08 -4.29 3.36
CA GLN A 240 -17.47 -4.22 4.69
C GLN A 240 -18.51 -4.38 5.82
N SER A 241 -19.80 -4.30 5.48
CA SER A 241 -20.92 -4.35 6.43
C SER A 241 -21.70 -5.66 6.39
N SER A 242 -21.53 -6.44 5.33
CA SER A 242 -22.10 -7.78 5.17
C SER A 242 -20.94 -8.76 5.05
N HIS A 243 -20.91 -9.76 5.91
CA HIS A 243 -19.92 -10.82 5.86
C HIS A 243 -20.64 -12.17 5.96
N GLU A 244 -20.57 -12.96 4.89
CA GLU A 244 -21.18 -14.29 4.86
C GLU A 244 -20.35 -15.29 5.66
N THR A 245 -21.01 -16.27 6.29
CA THR A 245 -20.29 -17.29 7.07
C THR A 245 -19.35 -18.13 6.22
N LYS A 246 -19.70 -18.34 4.94
CA LYS A 246 -18.91 -19.08 3.93
C LYS A 246 -17.53 -18.49 3.63
N LYS A 247 -17.31 -17.23 4.04
CA LYS A 247 -16.03 -16.52 3.95
C LYS A 247 -15.14 -16.74 5.17
N HIS A 248 -15.67 -17.37 6.23
CA HIS A 248 -14.87 -17.93 7.29
C HIS A 248 -14.33 -19.29 6.84
N ASN A 249 -13.15 -19.67 7.30
CA ASN A 249 -12.65 -21.04 7.13
C ASN A 249 -13.56 -21.94 7.97
N GLU A 250 -14.64 -22.47 7.37
CA GLU A 250 -15.74 -23.07 8.13
C GLU A 250 -15.40 -24.44 8.76
N GLN A 251 -14.29 -25.12 8.41
CA GLN A 251 -13.91 -26.39 9.04
C GLN A 251 -12.39 -26.66 9.03
N PRO A 252 -11.83 -27.29 10.08
CA PRO A 252 -10.54 -27.96 9.97
C PRO A 252 -10.70 -29.12 8.99
N ALA A 253 -10.06 -29.01 7.82
CA ALA A 253 -10.10 -30.07 6.83
C ALA A 253 -9.59 -31.38 7.46
N LYS A 254 -10.36 -32.46 7.31
CA LYS A 254 -9.79 -33.80 7.37
C LYS A 254 -8.80 -33.90 6.22
N ALA A 255 -7.51 -33.84 6.53
CA ALA A 255 -6.38 -34.02 5.62
C ALA A 255 -6.23 -32.98 4.47
N GLU A 256 -5.09 -32.30 4.51
CA GLU A 256 -4.29 -31.72 3.41
C GLU A 256 -4.82 -30.63 2.46
N GLU A 257 -6.10 -30.25 2.42
CA GLU A 257 -6.53 -29.08 1.61
C GLU A 257 -7.51 -28.15 2.36
N GLU A 258 -6.99 -27.34 3.30
CA GLU A 258 -7.76 -26.23 3.86
C GLU A 258 -7.83 -25.10 2.82
N ILE A 259 -9.00 -24.88 2.22
CA ILE A 259 -9.21 -23.76 1.29
C ILE A 259 -9.32 -22.46 2.09
N ILE A 260 -8.28 -21.63 2.03
CA ILE A 260 -8.23 -20.33 2.71
C ILE A 260 -8.93 -19.28 1.83
N ARG A 261 -10.05 -18.73 2.32
CA ARG A 261 -10.91 -17.76 1.60
C ARG A 261 -10.90 -16.34 2.18
N GLY A 262 -9.74 -15.89 2.67
CA GLY A 262 -9.62 -14.54 3.23
C GLY A 262 -9.68 -13.45 2.17
N ASP A 263 -10.75 -12.64 2.15
CA ASP A 263 -10.83 -11.44 1.31
C ASP A 263 -10.24 -10.20 2.00
N LEU A 264 -9.89 -9.16 1.24
CA LEU A 264 -9.32 -7.93 1.79
C LEU A 264 -10.27 -7.21 2.75
N SER A 265 -11.57 -7.18 2.45
CA SER A 265 -12.60 -6.50 3.25
C SER A 265 -12.66 -7.00 4.69
N SER A 266 -12.33 -8.28 4.92
CA SER A 266 -12.26 -8.91 6.24
C SER A 266 -11.27 -8.24 7.22
N LEU A 267 -10.31 -7.46 6.69
CA LEU A 267 -9.36 -6.65 7.48
C LEU A 267 -9.89 -5.26 7.85
N SER A 268 -11.01 -4.84 7.26
CA SER A 268 -11.56 -3.48 7.38
C SER A 268 -13.08 -3.49 7.50
N MET A 269 -13.61 -4.48 8.21
CA MET A 269 -15.04 -4.58 8.50
C MET A 269 -15.58 -3.30 9.17
N THR A 270 -16.87 -3.02 9.01
CA THR A 270 -17.56 -1.95 9.76
C THR A 270 -18.43 -2.50 10.89
N VAL A 271 -18.57 -3.82 10.95
CA VAL A 271 -19.38 -4.55 11.92
C VAL A 271 -18.51 -5.49 12.74
N GLU A 272 -19.06 -5.98 13.85
CA GLU A 272 -18.39 -7.00 14.65
C GLU A 272 -18.40 -8.37 13.96
N CYS A 273 -17.36 -9.16 14.23
CA CYS A 273 -17.19 -10.51 13.70
C CYS A 273 -16.80 -11.43 14.87
N PRO A 274 -17.77 -11.90 15.69
CA PRO A 274 -17.48 -12.69 16.89
C PRO A 274 -16.91 -14.07 16.56
N GLY A 275 -15.95 -14.55 17.36
CA GLY A 275 -15.43 -15.92 17.25
C GLY A 275 -14.55 -16.22 16.04
N GLN A 276 -14.23 -15.22 15.22
CA GLN A 276 -13.44 -15.34 14.00
C GLN A 276 -12.27 -14.35 13.99
N HIS A 277 -11.33 -14.47 13.05
CA HIS A 277 -10.19 -13.55 12.94
C HIS A 277 -10.49 -12.28 12.13
N CYS A 278 -11.57 -12.23 11.34
CA CYS A 278 -12.08 -11.00 10.70
C CYS A 278 -12.35 -9.88 11.69
N GLY A 279 -12.23 -8.62 11.26
CA GLY A 279 -12.55 -7.50 12.13
C GLY A 279 -12.26 -6.12 11.53
N PRO A 280 -12.69 -5.06 12.25
CA PRO A 280 -12.53 -3.68 11.81
C PRO A 280 -11.12 -3.14 12.10
N TYR A 281 -10.09 -3.83 11.62
CA TYR A 281 -8.69 -3.54 11.97
C TYR A 281 -8.16 -2.28 11.31
N LEU A 282 -8.34 -2.16 10.00
CA LEU A 282 -7.68 -1.16 9.17
C LEU A 282 -8.70 -0.15 8.62
N SER A 283 -8.38 1.13 8.75
CA SER A 283 -9.01 2.21 7.99
C SER A 283 -7.91 3.03 7.30
N PRO A 284 -7.90 3.10 5.96
CA PRO A 284 -6.91 3.87 5.24
C PRO A 284 -7.16 5.37 5.46
N LEU A 285 -6.09 6.11 5.73
CA LEU A 285 -6.16 7.56 5.96
C LEU A 285 -6.39 8.38 4.68
N CYS A 286 -6.30 7.73 3.51
CA CYS A 286 -6.55 8.31 2.20
C CYS A 286 -7.85 7.80 1.56
N SER A 287 -8.82 7.34 2.37
CA SER A 287 -10.11 6.84 1.86
C SER A 287 -10.83 7.83 0.95
N ASP A 288 -10.67 9.13 1.19
CA ASP A 288 -11.35 10.18 0.43
C ASP A 288 -10.83 10.33 -0.99
N THR A 289 -9.56 9.99 -1.23
CA THR A 289 -8.94 10.04 -2.56
C THR A 289 -9.64 9.14 -3.57
N TYR A 290 -10.15 7.99 -3.11
CA TYR A 290 -10.77 6.97 -3.95
C TYR A 290 -12.28 6.82 -3.70
N ARG A 291 -12.86 7.67 -2.85
CA ARG A 291 -14.29 7.63 -2.49
C ARG A 291 -15.19 7.74 -3.71
N HIS A 292 -14.80 8.57 -4.69
CA HIS A 292 -15.56 8.78 -5.91
C HIS A 292 -14.74 8.34 -7.12
N LEU A 293 -15.18 7.26 -7.77
CA LEU A 293 -14.60 6.76 -9.02
C LEU A 293 -15.39 7.31 -10.22
N LEU A 294 -14.74 8.19 -10.99
CA LEU A 294 -15.34 8.72 -12.23
C LEU A 294 -15.48 7.64 -13.28
N ARG A 295 -16.69 7.43 -13.79
CA ARG A 295 -16.99 6.48 -14.89
C ARG A 295 -16.12 6.69 -16.13
N LYS A 296 -15.75 7.94 -16.44
CA LYS A 296 -14.88 8.29 -17.59
C LYS A 296 -13.47 7.69 -17.48
N ASN A 297 -12.97 7.47 -16.27
CA ASN A 297 -11.63 6.94 -16.02
C ASN A 297 -11.62 5.40 -15.87
N SER A 298 -12.71 4.73 -16.23
CA SER A 298 -12.84 3.27 -16.08
C SER A 298 -11.75 2.50 -16.83
N ASP A 299 -11.38 2.96 -18.02
CA ASP A 299 -10.25 2.42 -18.80
C ASP A 299 -8.93 2.49 -18.00
N THR A 300 -8.71 3.59 -17.28
CA THR A 300 -7.53 3.79 -16.43
C THR A 300 -7.55 2.90 -15.18
N TYR A 301 -8.71 2.77 -14.53
CA TYR A 301 -8.85 1.88 -13.38
C TYR A 301 -8.66 0.41 -13.75
N LEU A 302 -9.08 0.01 -14.95
CA LEU A 302 -8.81 -1.34 -15.45
C LEU A 302 -7.30 -1.59 -15.53
N SER A 303 -6.53 -0.65 -16.07
CA SER A 303 -5.07 -0.74 -16.08
C SER A 303 -4.52 -0.92 -14.65
N TRP A 304 -4.96 -0.11 -13.69
CA TRP A 304 -4.49 -0.24 -12.31
C TRP A 304 -4.88 -1.58 -11.68
N SER A 305 -6.11 -2.05 -11.94
CA SER A 305 -6.64 -3.29 -11.37
C SER A 305 -5.92 -4.54 -11.90
N VAL A 306 -5.33 -4.46 -13.09
CA VAL A 306 -4.62 -5.57 -13.74
C VAL A 306 -3.12 -5.54 -13.45
N TYR A 307 -2.49 -4.35 -13.43
CA TYR A 307 -1.04 -4.23 -13.30
C TYR A 307 -0.53 -4.09 -11.84
N LEU A 308 -1.36 -3.61 -10.92
CA LEU A 308 -0.96 -3.37 -9.53
C LEU A 308 -1.19 -4.51 -8.52
N PRO A 309 -1.99 -5.58 -8.76
CA PRO A 309 -2.24 -6.61 -7.77
C PRO A 309 -0.99 -7.21 -7.12
N TRP A 310 0.03 -7.56 -7.91
CA TRP A 310 1.30 -8.11 -7.39
C TRP A 310 2.02 -7.13 -6.46
N THR A 311 2.09 -5.86 -6.87
CA THR A 311 2.68 -4.81 -6.02
C THR A 311 1.86 -4.65 -4.74
N PHE A 312 0.54 -4.67 -4.82
CA PHE A 312 -0.32 -4.56 -3.65
C PHE A 312 -0.11 -5.70 -2.66
N TRP A 313 0.02 -6.94 -3.14
CA TRP A 313 0.32 -8.10 -2.31
C TRP A 313 1.68 -7.97 -1.59
N ASP A 314 2.72 -7.52 -2.30
CA ASP A 314 4.04 -7.27 -1.69
C ASP A 314 3.96 -6.23 -0.57
N LEU A 315 3.15 -5.19 -0.76
CA LEU A 315 2.94 -4.16 0.25
C LEU A 315 2.16 -4.68 1.47
N LEU A 316 1.13 -5.52 1.26
CA LEU A 316 0.41 -6.19 2.35
C LEU A 316 1.34 -7.11 3.15
N ASN A 317 2.18 -7.87 2.45
CA ASN A 317 3.18 -8.74 3.07
C ASN A 317 4.21 -7.91 3.87
N SER A 318 4.59 -6.74 3.38
CA SER A 318 5.48 -5.81 4.11
C SER A 318 4.85 -5.32 5.42
N LEU A 319 3.55 -4.99 5.42
CA LEU A 319 2.79 -4.66 6.63
C LEU A 319 2.75 -5.86 7.60
N TYR A 320 2.46 -7.07 7.10
CA TYR A 320 2.46 -8.29 7.90
C TYR A 320 3.79 -8.51 8.62
N ASN A 321 4.89 -8.47 7.87
CA ASN A 321 6.24 -8.64 8.43
C ASN A 321 6.58 -7.54 9.44
N SER A 322 6.12 -6.31 9.20
CA SER A 322 6.32 -5.20 10.14
C SER A 322 5.56 -5.39 11.45
N LEU A 323 4.33 -5.93 11.40
CA LEU A 323 3.56 -6.30 12.58
C LEU A 323 4.24 -7.45 13.36
N CYS A 324 4.73 -8.47 12.67
CA CYS A 324 5.51 -9.57 13.29
C CYS A 324 6.82 -9.08 13.94
N ALA A 325 7.44 -8.04 13.38
CA ALA A 325 8.69 -7.48 13.87
C ALA A 325 8.53 -6.59 15.13
N ILE A 326 7.31 -6.27 15.56
CA ILE A 326 7.06 -5.41 16.73
C ILE A 326 7.68 -6.01 17.99
N SER A 327 8.53 -5.25 18.68
CA SER A 327 8.99 -5.56 20.03
C SER A 327 8.17 -4.74 21.03
N CYS A 328 7.27 -5.38 21.78
CA CYS A 328 6.49 -4.68 22.80
C CYS A 328 7.36 -4.07 23.92
N GLN A 329 8.59 -4.56 24.10
CA GLN A 329 9.56 -4.03 25.07
C GLN A 329 10.00 -2.62 24.70
N ASP A 330 10.29 -2.38 23.41
CA ASP A 330 10.70 -1.08 22.87
C ASP A 330 9.61 0.00 23.07
N TRP A 331 8.35 -0.44 23.21
CA TRP A 331 7.18 0.39 23.43
C TRP A 331 6.75 0.50 24.90
N GLY A 332 7.55 -0.03 25.83
CA GLY A 332 7.31 0.05 27.28
C GLY A 332 6.11 -0.76 27.78
N CYS A 333 5.78 -1.87 27.12
CA CYS A 333 4.67 -2.73 27.50
C CYS A 333 5.03 -3.61 28.72
N LYS A 334 4.54 -3.25 29.91
CA LYS A 334 4.85 -3.95 31.17
C LYS A 334 4.52 -5.45 31.16
N THR A 335 3.40 -5.85 30.54
CA THR A 335 2.95 -7.26 30.52
C THR A 335 3.81 -8.13 29.60
N CYS A 336 4.35 -7.56 28.53
CA CYS A 336 5.24 -8.25 27.60
C CYS A 336 6.71 -8.22 28.03
N MET A 337 7.11 -7.33 28.95
CA MET A 337 8.49 -7.28 29.47
C MET A 337 8.85 -8.50 30.33
N GLN A 338 7.87 -9.18 30.92
CA GLN A 338 8.10 -10.30 31.84
C GLN A 338 8.16 -11.67 31.13
N GLY A 339 7.97 -11.74 29.81
CA GLY A 339 7.89 -13.01 29.08
C GLY A 339 8.77 -13.04 27.84
N ASP A 340 9.52 -14.13 27.68
CA ASP A 340 10.36 -14.39 26.50
C ASP A 340 9.58 -14.62 25.20
N ALA A 341 8.26 -14.76 25.29
CA ALA A 341 7.38 -15.05 24.14
C ALA A 341 7.20 -13.85 23.19
N CYS A 342 7.29 -12.61 23.70
CA CYS A 342 7.07 -11.39 22.91
C CYS A 342 8.42 -10.78 22.48
N ARG A 343 9.04 -11.36 21.45
CA ARG A 343 10.31 -10.89 20.86
C ARG A 343 10.12 -10.45 19.41
N ARG A 344 11.06 -9.68 18.86
CA ARG A 344 11.05 -9.29 17.44
C ARG A 344 10.94 -10.53 16.55
N GLY A 345 10.00 -10.52 15.62
CA GLY A 345 9.70 -11.65 14.72
C GLY A 345 8.76 -12.70 15.31
N LYS A 346 8.41 -12.61 16.60
CA LYS A 346 7.48 -13.50 17.30
C LYS A 346 6.23 -12.80 17.81
N HIS A 347 6.07 -11.50 17.55
CA HIS A 347 4.88 -10.77 17.94
C HIS A 347 3.63 -11.39 17.31
N GLY A 348 2.65 -11.76 18.15
CA GLY A 348 1.38 -12.40 17.77
C GLY A 348 1.47 -13.58 16.79
N ASP A 349 2.60 -14.31 16.83
CA ASP A 349 2.78 -15.62 16.17
C ASP A 349 1.83 -16.67 16.79
N SER A 350 1.55 -16.52 18.08
CA SER A 350 0.57 -17.32 18.82
C SER A 350 -0.24 -16.44 19.75
N GLN A 351 -1.36 -16.96 20.25
CA GLN A 351 -2.22 -16.27 21.23
C GLN A 351 -1.45 -15.86 22.51
N SER A 352 -0.42 -16.61 22.88
CA SER A 352 0.41 -16.34 24.07
C SER A 352 1.61 -15.42 23.79
N ALA A 353 1.92 -15.17 22.51
CA ALA A 353 3.10 -14.41 22.12
C ALA A 353 3.03 -12.94 22.52
N CYS A 354 1.85 -12.30 22.39
CA CYS A 354 1.62 -10.93 22.86
C CYS A 354 0.60 -10.91 24.00
N LYS A 355 1.03 -10.50 25.20
CA LYS A 355 0.19 -10.42 26.41
C LYS A 355 -0.49 -9.05 26.58
N CYS A 356 -0.73 -8.33 25.49
CA CYS A 356 -1.45 -7.05 25.56
C CYS A 356 -2.94 -7.30 25.85
N PRO A 357 -3.61 -6.46 26.67
CA PRO A 357 -5.02 -6.63 26.99
C PRO A 357 -5.97 -6.57 25.78
N SER A 358 -5.55 -5.98 24.67
CA SER A 358 -6.26 -5.96 23.39
C SER A 358 -5.29 -5.48 22.30
N LEU A 359 -5.69 -5.58 21.04
CA LEU A 359 -4.94 -5.03 19.91
C LEU A 359 -4.71 -3.52 20.06
N VAL A 360 -5.75 -2.77 20.43
CA VAL A 360 -5.70 -1.30 20.59
C VAL A 360 -4.80 -0.89 21.76
N ALA A 361 -4.69 -1.74 22.79
CA ALA A 361 -3.78 -1.52 23.91
C ALA A 361 -2.30 -1.74 23.55
N CYS A 362 -2.01 -2.42 22.44
CA CYS A 362 -0.64 -2.67 21.99
C CYS A 362 -0.04 -1.39 21.42
N ARG A 363 0.82 -0.73 22.20
CA ARG A 363 1.45 0.56 21.85
C ARG A 363 2.27 0.53 20.56
N GLY A 364 2.78 -0.63 20.15
CA GLY A 364 3.54 -0.76 18.90
C GLY A 364 2.68 -0.88 17.64
N VAL A 365 1.41 -1.26 17.76
CA VAL A 365 0.54 -1.51 16.59
C VAL A 365 0.08 -0.21 15.96
N SER A 366 -0.48 0.73 16.73
CA SER A 366 -0.97 2.02 16.20
C SER A 366 0.10 2.80 15.39
N PRO A 367 1.33 3.01 15.89
CA PRO A 367 2.39 3.65 15.12
C PRO A 367 2.78 2.88 13.86
N THR A 368 2.79 1.54 13.92
CA THR A 368 3.09 0.68 12.76
C THR A 368 2.00 0.79 11.70
N LEU A 369 0.72 0.80 12.08
CA LEU A 369 -0.37 1.04 11.14
C LEU A 369 -0.27 2.45 10.53
N TYR A 370 0.04 3.44 11.35
CA TYR A 370 0.18 4.83 10.94
C TYR A 370 1.29 5.02 9.90
N SER A 371 2.45 4.39 10.07
CA SER A 371 3.55 4.46 9.10
C SER A 371 3.20 3.87 7.72
N TYR A 372 2.25 2.93 7.67
CA TYR A 372 1.70 2.40 6.42
C TYR A 372 0.48 3.16 5.89
N GLY A 373 0.07 4.25 6.55
CA GLY A 373 -1.06 5.08 6.15
C GLY A 373 -2.42 4.61 6.66
N PHE A 374 -2.45 3.83 7.74
CA PHE A 374 -3.68 3.33 8.36
C PHE A 374 -3.88 3.87 9.77
N ARG A 375 -5.14 3.84 10.21
CA ARG A 375 -5.51 3.86 11.62
C ARG A 375 -6.35 2.63 11.94
N PHE A 376 -6.61 2.40 13.21
CA PHE A 376 -7.62 1.43 13.62
C PHE A 376 -8.98 1.80 13.03
N GLY A 377 -9.65 0.84 12.40
CA GLY A 377 -10.96 1.06 11.78
C GLY A 377 -12.03 1.41 12.80
N VAL A 378 -12.32 0.47 13.70
CA VAL A 378 -13.31 0.66 14.75
C VAL A 378 -12.71 0.28 16.11
N PRO A 379 -12.01 1.22 16.79
CA PRO A 379 -11.24 0.90 18.00
C PRO A 379 -12.07 0.34 19.15
N TRP A 380 -13.33 0.76 19.30
CA TRP A 380 -14.18 0.27 20.39
C TRP A 380 -14.54 -1.20 20.21
N LEU A 381 -14.87 -1.65 19.00
CA LEU A 381 -15.15 -3.07 18.72
C LEU A 381 -13.91 -3.96 18.88
N LEU A 382 -12.73 -3.43 18.54
CA LEU A 382 -11.47 -4.16 18.70
C LEU A 382 -11.08 -4.33 20.18
N GLY A 383 -11.47 -3.37 21.02
CA GLY A 383 -11.15 -3.33 22.45
C GLY A 383 -12.24 -3.89 23.37
N ASP A 384 -13.45 -4.14 22.87
CA ASP A 384 -14.58 -4.62 23.67
C ASP A 384 -14.35 -6.04 24.19
N LYS A 385 -14.98 -6.42 25.31
CA LYS A 385 -14.77 -7.72 25.96
C LYS A 385 -15.33 -8.90 25.16
N THR A 386 -16.41 -8.69 24.43
CA THR A 386 -17.14 -9.73 23.66
C THR A 386 -16.50 -9.99 22.31
N THR A 387 -16.04 -8.93 21.63
CA THR A 387 -15.46 -8.97 20.27
C THR A 387 -13.95 -8.70 20.27
N LYS A 388 -13.33 -8.82 21.44
CA LYS A 388 -11.93 -8.50 21.69
C LYS A 388 -11.03 -9.12 20.63
N LYS A 389 -10.28 -8.27 19.93
CA LYS A 389 -9.23 -8.74 19.02
C LYS A 389 -7.85 -8.54 19.64
N THR A 390 -6.98 -9.48 19.35
CA THR A 390 -5.58 -9.52 19.80
C THR A 390 -4.63 -9.28 18.62
N CYS A 391 -3.34 -9.13 18.92
CA CYS A 391 -2.30 -9.04 17.88
C CYS A 391 -2.24 -10.32 17.03
N PHE A 392 -2.51 -11.48 17.65
CA PHE A 392 -2.63 -12.75 16.94
C PHE A 392 -3.76 -12.74 15.91
N ASP A 393 -4.93 -12.18 16.24
CA ASP A 393 -6.09 -12.19 15.34
C ASP A 393 -5.86 -11.40 14.06
N ILE A 394 -5.33 -10.17 14.16
CA ILE A 394 -5.02 -9.36 12.97
C ILE A 394 -3.94 -10.02 12.11
N GLN A 395 -2.91 -10.60 12.72
CA GLN A 395 -1.82 -11.25 11.99
C GLN A 395 -2.30 -12.53 11.31
N LYS A 396 -3.12 -13.33 12.00
CA LYS A 396 -3.70 -14.53 11.42
C LYS A 396 -4.65 -14.18 10.28
N GLN A 397 -5.48 -13.14 10.43
CA GLN A 397 -6.34 -12.69 9.35
C GLN A 397 -5.54 -12.18 8.15
N LEU A 398 -4.48 -11.40 8.39
CA LEU A 398 -3.63 -10.88 7.32
C LEU A 398 -2.89 -12.02 6.60
N GLN A 399 -2.41 -13.03 7.33
CA GLN A 399 -1.85 -14.25 6.76
C GLN A 399 -2.89 -14.98 5.89
N ASN A 400 -4.13 -15.12 6.37
CA ASN A 400 -5.20 -15.77 5.62
C ASN A 400 -5.52 -15.03 4.32
N VAL A 401 -5.48 -13.69 4.31
CA VAL A 401 -5.68 -12.90 3.09
C VAL A 401 -4.52 -13.10 2.11
N LEU A 402 -3.27 -13.05 2.59
CA LEU A 402 -2.07 -13.22 1.78
C LEU A 402 -1.96 -14.62 1.14
N GLN A 403 -2.43 -15.65 1.84
CA GLN A 403 -2.41 -17.05 1.40
C GLN A 403 -3.76 -17.50 0.83
N SER A 404 -4.66 -16.56 0.52
CA SER A 404 -5.99 -16.90 0.03
C SER A 404 -5.97 -17.38 -1.42
N GLN A 405 -6.83 -18.35 -1.72
CA GLN A 405 -7.09 -18.78 -3.09
C GLN A 405 -7.68 -17.64 -3.95
N HIS A 406 -8.35 -16.66 -3.32
CA HIS A 406 -8.89 -15.50 -4.03
C HIS A 406 -7.79 -14.63 -4.64
N PHE A 407 -6.68 -14.40 -3.93
CA PHE A 407 -5.54 -13.67 -4.50
C PHE A 407 -4.84 -14.48 -5.60
N GLU A 408 -4.71 -15.80 -5.43
CA GLU A 408 -4.15 -16.68 -6.46
C GLU A 408 -4.98 -16.64 -7.76
N GLU A 409 -6.30 -16.79 -7.64
CA GLU A 409 -7.21 -16.70 -8.80
C GLU A 409 -7.19 -15.29 -9.41
N LEU A 410 -7.12 -14.24 -8.60
CA LEU A 410 -6.97 -12.87 -9.11
C LEU A 410 -5.71 -12.72 -9.97
N PHE A 411 -4.55 -13.21 -9.51
CA PHE A 411 -3.32 -13.13 -10.30
C PHE A 411 -3.44 -13.90 -11.61
N LYS A 412 -4.00 -15.11 -11.56
CA LYS A 412 -4.25 -15.92 -12.75
C LYS A 412 -5.15 -15.19 -13.75
N GLN A 413 -6.27 -14.62 -13.31
CA GLN A 413 -7.19 -13.87 -14.19
C GLN A 413 -6.55 -12.59 -14.74
N CYS A 414 -5.70 -11.91 -13.97
CA CYS A 414 -4.95 -10.76 -14.47
C CYS A 414 -3.94 -11.17 -15.56
N ASP A 415 -3.18 -12.24 -15.32
CA ASP A 415 -2.19 -12.75 -16.28
C ASP A 415 -2.87 -13.28 -17.55
N GLU A 416 -3.99 -13.98 -17.42
CA GLU A 416 -4.81 -14.46 -18.53
C GLU A 416 -5.32 -13.26 -19.36
N PHE A 417 -5.88 -12.23 -18.71
CA PHE A 417 -6.31 -11.02 -19.39
C PHE A 417 -5.17 -10.34 -20.15
N ILE A 418 -4.00 -10.14 -19.51
CA ILE A 418 -2.82 -9.54 -20.15
C ILE A 418 -2.32 -10.41 -21.32
N PHE A 419 -2.35 -11.73 -21.17
CA PHE A 419 -1.95 -12.65 -22.22
C PHE A 419 -2.90 -12.56 -23.41
N THR A 420 -4.21 -12.68 -23.20
CA THR A 420 -5.23 -12.62 -24.28
C THR A 420 -5.11 -11.35 -25.11
N ILE A 421 -4.92 -10.19 -24.49
CA ILE A 421 -4.77 -8.92 -25.24
C ILE A 421 -3.46 -8.84 -26.02
N ARG A 422 -2.41 -9.55 -25.58
CA ARG A 422 -1.08 -9.55 -26.22
C ARG A 422 -0.88 -10.69 -27.20
N GLU A 423 -1.71 -11.74 -27.10
CA GLU A 423 -1.59 -12.97 -27.88
C GLU A 423 -1.45 -12.72 -29.39
N PRO A 424 -2.27 -11.87 -30.04
CA PRO A 424 -2.12 -11.60 -31.48
C PRO A 424 -0.75 -11.01 -31.83
N PHE A 425 -0.21 -10.14 -30.98
CA PHE A 425 1.12 -9.53 -31.18
C PHE A 425 2.25 -10.53 -30.93
N ILE A 426 2.10 -11.40 -29.93
CA ILE A 426 3.08 -12.45 -29.62
C ILE A 426 3.20 -13.39 -30.83
N TRP A 427 2.07 -13.90 -31.34
CA TRP A 427 2.08 -14.80 -32.49
C TRP A 427 2.55 -14.13 -33.79
N LEU A 428 2.18 -12.86 -34.00
CA LEU A 428 2.71 -12.08 -35.12
C LEU A 428 4.23 -11.95 -35.04
N ASN A 429 4.77 -11.66 -33.85
CA ASN A 429 6.20 -11.56 -33.64
C ASN A 429 6.89 -12.90 -33.91
N VAL A 430 6.38 -14.00 -33.35
CA VAL A 430 6.89 -15.36 -33.61
C VAL A 430 6.88 -15.69 -35.09
N ALA A 431 5.79 -15.40 -35.81
CA ALA A 431 5.70 -15.62 -37.25
C ALA A 431 6.72 -14.81 -38.04
N LEU A 432 6.96 -13.54 -37.69
CA LEU A 432 7.96 -12.68 -38.32
C LEU A 432 9.38 -13.20 -38.07
N TRP A 433 9.70 -13.66 -36.86
CA TRP A 433 11.00 -14.27 -36.56
C TRP A 433 11.20 -15.58 -37.32
N LEU A 434 10.18 -16.44 -37.39
CA LEU A 434 10.23 -17.67 -38.19
C LEU A 434 10.43 -17.37 -39.67
N LEU A 435 9.73 -16.39 -40.23
CA LEU A 435 9.90 -15.95 -41.61
C LEU A 435 11.32 -15.44 -41.86
N SER A 436 11.85 -14.60 -40.97
CA SER A 436 13.21 -14.08 -41.05
C SER A 436 14.25 -15.20 -40.99
N PHE A 437 14.06 -16.17 -40.10
CA PHE A 437 14.95 -17.33 -39.97
C PHE A 437 14.91 -18.19 -41.24
N LEU A 438 13.72 -18.48 -41.78
CA LEU A 438 13.56 -19.23 -43.02
C LEU A 438 14.18 -18.50 -44.22
N TYR A 439 14.05 -17.18 -44.29
CA TYR A 439 14.68 -16.37 -45.34
C TYR A 439 16.21 -16.44 -45.29
N LEU A 440 16.80 -16.33 -44.10
CA LEU A 440 18.25 -16.46 -43.92
C LEU A 440 18.73 -17.87 -44.29
N LEU A 441 18.03 -18.91 -43.84
CA LEU A 441 18.33 -20.31 -44.18
C LEU A 441 18.25 -20.52 -45.70
N HIS A 442 17.20 -20.00 -46.34
CA HIS A 442 17.03 -20.08 -47.80
C HIS A 442 18.19 -19.43 -48.56
N ILE A 443 18.63 -18.23 -48.15
CA ILE A 443 19.80 -17.58 -48.74
C ILE A 443 21.07 -18.38 -48.51
N MET A 444 21.29 -18.94 -47.31
CA MET A 444 22.46 -19.76 -47.03
C MET A 444 22.49 -21.02 -47.89
N VAL A 445 21.35 -21.71 -48.04
CA VAL A 445 21.23 -22.90 -48.91
C VAL A 445 21.47 -22.54 -50.36
N ILE A 446 20.83 -21.49 -50.89
CA ILE A 446 21.08 -21.02 -52.26
C ILE A 446 22.56 -20.67 -52.47
N ARG A 447 23.19 -19.98 -51.52
CA ARG A 447 24.62 -19.64 -51.62
C ARG A 447 25.49 -20.91 -51.62
N LEU A 448 25.18 -21.89 -50.79
CA LEU A 448 25.89 -23.16 -50.73
C LEU A 448 25.71 -23.96 -52.03
N ASP A 449 24.49 -24.05 -52.55
CA ASP A 449 24.17 -24.71 -53.82
C ASP A 449 24.86 -24.01 -54.99
N LEU A 450 24.86 -22.67 -55.02
CA LEU A 450 25.61 -21.91 -56.04
C LEU A 450 27.12 -22.17 -55.93
N LEU A 451 27.68 -22.24 -54.73
CA LEU A 451 29.09 -22.60 -54.53
C LEU A 451 29.37 -24.05 -54.96
N HIS A 452 28.46 -24.99 -54.65
CA HIS A 452 28.56 -26.40 -55.00
C HIS A 452 28.47 -26.61 -56.53
N ILE A 453 27.46 -26.04 -57.17
CA ILE A 453 27.28 -26.03 -58.63
C ILE A 453 28.48 -25.38 -59.30
N LYS A 454 28.99 -24.23 -58.80
CA LYS A 454 30.17 -23.57 -59.36
C LYS A 454 31.45 -24.40 -59.19
N SER A 455 31.56 -25.19 -58.13
CA SER A 455 32.67 -26.14 -57.95
C SER A 455 32.62 -27.29 -58.96
N HIS A 456 31.42 -27.74 -59.35
CA HIS A 456 31.21 -28.77 -60.37
C HIS A 456 31.23 -28.25 -61.81
N LEU A 457 30.89 -26.97 -62.03
CA LEU A 457 31.04 -26.27 -63.31
C LEU A 457 32.47 -25.75 -63.54
N HIS A 458 33.42 -26.06 -62.66
CA HIS A 458 34.82 -25.88 -63.00
C HIS A 458 35.11 -26.77 -64.21
N SER A 459 35.38 -26.12 -65.34
CA SER A 459 35.63 -26.81 -66.60
C SER A 459 36.73 -27.86 -66.39
N PRO A 460 36.69 -29.02 -67.08
CA PRO A 460 37.74 -30.05 -67.04
C PRO A 460 39.05 -29.57 -67.72
N SER A 461 39.37 -28.28 -67.60
CA SER A 461 40.66 -27.69 -67.97
C SER A 461 41.75 -27.96 -66.92
N SER A 462 41.42 -28.48 -65.73
CA SER A 462 42.44 -28.88 -64.73
C SER A 462 43.30 -30.06 -65.20
N HIS A 463 42.75 -30.95 -66.04
CA HIS A 463 43.50 -32.09 -66.63
C HIS A 463 44.10 -31.77 -68.01
N ARG A 464 43.91 -30.57 -68.55
CA ARG A 464 44.52 -30.10 -69.81
C ARG A 464 45.66 -29.09 -69.62
N ILE A 465 46.30 -29.13 -68.46
CA ILE A 465 47.63 -28.54 -68.31
C ILE A 465 48.61 -29.53 -68.92
N ALA A 466 48.94 -29.35 -70.20
CA ALA A 466 50.13 -29.99 -70.77
C ALA A 466 51.30 -29.64 -69.84
N ALA A 467 52.08 -30.63 -69.37
CA ALA A 467 53.19 -30.41 -68.44
C ALA A 467 54.18 -29.31 -68.93
N GLN A 468 54.20 -29.04 -70.24
CA GLN A 468 54.95 -27.94 -70.85
C GLN A 468 54.43 -26.53 -70.50
N SER A 469 53.14 -26.37 -70.16
CA SER A 469 52.55 -25.08 -69.74
C SER A 469 52.84 -24.74 -68.26
N LEU A 470 53.18 -25.72 -67.42
CA LEU A 470 53.65 -25.48 -66.04
C LEU A 470 55.05 -24.86 -65.99
N LEU A 471 55.93 -25.21 -66.94
CA LEU A 471 57.24 -24.57 -67.08
C LEU A 471 57.15 -23.14 -67.64
N ALA A 472 56.09 -22.81 -68.40
CA ALA A 472 55.82 -21.44 -68.83
C ALA A 472 55.15 -20.59 -67.74
N ALA A 473 54.25 -21.17 -66.93
CA ALA A 473 53.56 -20.45 -65.85
C ALA A 473 54.46 -20.13 -64.64
N ALA A 474 55.56 -20.86 -64.43
CA ALA A 474 56.61 -20.48 -63.48
C ALA A 474 57.28 -19.14 -63.82
N ARG A 475 57.11 -18.63 -65.05
CA ARG A 475 57.59 -17.30 -65.46
C ARG A 475 56.51 -16.22 -65.53
N VAL A 476 55.22 -16.53 -65.37
CA VAL A 476 54.14 -15.53 -65.67
C VAL A 476 53.02 -15.45 -64.60
N ASN A 477 53.03 -16.25 -63.54
CA ASN A 477 52.07 -16.06 -62.44
C ASN A 477 52.54 -14.99 -61.44
N LYS A 478 51.75 -14.01 -61.01
CA LYS A 478 50.38 -13.57 -61.35
C LYS A 478 50.16 -12.36 -60.41
N LEU A 479 49.79 -11.17 -60.85
CA LEU A 479 48.40 -10.78 -61.15
C LEU A 479 47.34 -11.26 -60.13
N ASN A 480 47.74 -11.47 -58.86
CA ASN A 480 46.83 -11.59 -57.72
C ASN A 480 46.37 -10.21 -57.26
N ARG A 481 45.48 -9.55 -58.01
CA ARG A 481 44.66 -8.42 -57.50
C ARG A 481 43.32 -8.32 -58.22
N VAL A 482 42.52 -9.39 -58.16
CA VAL A 482 41.06 -9.24 -58.22
C VAL A 482 40.46 -10.23 -57.22
N PHE A 483 40.51 -9.87 -55.94
CA PHE A 483 39.57 -10.39 -54.97
C PHE A 483 38.46 -9.36 -54.79
N TYR A 484 37.51 -9.41 -55.72
CA TYR A 484 36.12 -9.11 -55.42
C TYR A 484 35.70 -10.18 -54.42
N LEU A 485 35.38 -9.78 -53.18
CA LEU A 485 34.95 -10.56 -52.00
C LEU A 485 35.84 -10.24 -50.80
N GLN A 486 35.50 -9.16 -50.10
CA GLN A 486 35.65 -9.09 -48.64
C GLN A 486 34.29 -9.44 -48.01
N PRO A 487 34.28 -10.15 -46.85
CA PRO A 487 33.09 -10.32 -46.02
C PRO A 487 32.59 -9.00 -45.42
#